data_AF-A0A5D0NY50-F1
#
_entry.id   AF-A0A5D0NY50-F1
#
_cell.length_a   1.000
_cell.length_b   1.000
_cell.length_c   1.000
_cell.angle_alpha   90.00
_cell.angle_beta   90.00
_cell.angle_gamma   90.00
#
_symmetry.space_group_name_H-M   'P 1'
#
loop_
_entity.id
_entity.type
_entity.pdbx_description
1 polymer ?
#
loop_
_entity_poly.entity_id
_entity_poly.type
_entity_poly.pdbx_seq_one_letter_code
_entity_poly.pdbx_strand_id
1 'polypeptide(L)'
;MAASEIYIASTDTDPAVRARAALARVQQGLLDRLAESAAPRPDADTARGELIDLCTGELRGYLAASYQTLYAAASGAAETRLLVRALRETASAITARIDALAAGNPSPAAVEALFAAHVDVERNVLLPALGELPGADLPALVADFETLLGGGRLDAPDVIDVREIPHGRRHPQIFTRFSRLAPGEAFILVNNHDPKPLRREFQATHPDAFTWDYVESGPEQWQVRIGRPDRADG
;
A
#
# COMPACT_ATOMS: atom_id res chain seq x y z
N MET A 1 -34.34 -5.81 4.06
CA MET A 1 -34.41 -4.50 3.37
C MET A 1 -33.32 -3.61 3.95
N ALA A 2 -32.17 -3.50 3.28
CA ALA A 2 -31.11 -2.60 3.72
C ALA A 2 -31.52 -1.17 3.37
N ALA A 3 -31.56 -0.29 4.37
CA ALA A 3 -31.80 1.12 4.17
C ALA A 3 -30.63 1.69 3.35
N SER A 4 -30.95 2.31 2.20
CA SER A 4 -29.96 3.04 1.40
C SER A 4 -29.55 4.28 2.20
N GLU A 5 -28.37 4.26 2.83
CA GLU A 5 -27.84 5.44 3.51
C GLU A 5 -27.52 6.52 2.46
N ILE A 6 -28.23 7.64 2.54
CA ILE A 6 -28.00 8.82 1.69
C ILE A 6 -26.85 9.61 2.33
N TYR A 7 -25.68 9.58 1.71
CA TYR A 7 -24.55 10.43 2.11
C TYR A 7 -24.57 11.75 1.33
N ILE A 8 -24.29 12.85 2.03
CA ILE A 8 -24.00 14.13 1.38
C ILE A 8 -22.51 14.11 1.03
N ALA A 9 -22.19 14.23 -0.24
CA ALA A 9 -20.79 14.29 -0.69
C ALA A 9 -20.08 15.48 -0.01
N SER A 10 -18.84 15.27 0.44
CA SER A 10 -17.99 16.32 1.05
C SER A 10 -18.39 16.83 2.45
N THR A 11 -19.17 16.06 3.23
CA THR A 11 -19.41 16.32 4.67
C THR A 11 -18.81 15.22 5.57
N ASP A 12 -18.80 15.39 6.90
CA ASP A 12 -18.28 14.39 7.87
C ASP A 12 -18.99 13.02 7.83
N THR A 13 -20.12 12.92 7.13
CA THR A 13 -20.86 11.68 6.89
C THR A 13 -20.41 10.93 5.65
N ASP A 14 -19.61 11.56 4.76
CA ASP A 14 -19.03 10.93 3.57
C ASP A 14 -18.00 9.87 4.01
N PRO A 15 -18.19 8.58 3.64
CA PRO A 15 -17.24 7.51 3.98
C PRO A 15 -15.80 7.80 3.56
N ALA A 16 -15.58 8.46 2.42
CA ALA A 16 -14.23 8.79 1.95
C ALA A 16 -13.61 9.92 2.78
N VAL A 17 -14.41 10.88 3.25
CA VAL A 17 -13.94 11.91 4.20
C VAL A 17 -13.55 11.27 5.53
N ARG A 18 -14.37 10.37 6.07
CA ARG A 18 -14.06 9.64 7.32
C ARG A 18 -12.79 8.80 7.19
N ALA A 19 -12.61 8.12 6.06
CA ALA A 19 -11.42 7.32 5.76
C ALA A 19 -10.16 8.19 5.74
N ARG A 20 -10.18 9.35 5.05
CA ARG A 20 -9.07 10.31 5.07
C ARG A 20 -8.78 10.85 6.48
N ALA A 21 -9.82 11.17 7.25
CA ALA A 21 -9.67 11.65 8.61
C ALA A 21 -9.07 10.57 9.54
N ALA A 22 -9.41 9.29 9.35
CA ALA A 22 -8.82 8.18 10.09
C ALA A 22 -7.31 8.04 9.83
N LEU A 23 -6.90 8.02 8.56
CA LEU A 23 -5.48 8.05 8.19
C LEU A 23 -4.76 9.27 8.75
N ALA A 24 -5.37 10.45 8.65
CA ALA A 24 -4.80 11.69 9.15
C ALA A 24 -4.52 11.61 10.66
N ARG A 25 -5.44 11.03 11.46
CA ARG A 25 -5.24 10.82 12.90
C ARG A 25 -4.05 9.89 13.20
N VAL A 26 -3.94 8.78 12.47
CA VAL A 26 -2.80 7.84 12.63
C VAL A 26 -1.48 8.56 12.32
N GLN A 27 -1.41 9.22 11.17
CA GLN A 27 -0.23 9.96 10.73
C GLN A 27 0.15 11.07 11.72
N GLN A 28 -0.83 11.82 12.24
CA GLN A 28 -0.58 12.90 13.19
C GLN A 28 -0.06 12.34 14.52
N GLY A 29 -0.66 11.27 15.05
CA GLY A 29 -0.19 10.64 16.28
C GLY A 29 1.24 10.10 16.16
N LEU A 30 1.64 9.58 15.00
CA LEU A 30 3.03 9.18 14.75
C LEU A 30 3.98 10.38 14.74
N LEU A 31 3.61 11.47 14.07
CA LEU A 31 4.40 12.70 14.01
C LEU A 31 4.56 13.35 15.39
N ASP A 32 3.48 13.44 16.16
CA ASP A 32 3.49 14.05 17.49
C ASP A 32 4.44 13.29 18.42
N ARG A 33 4.38 11.95 18.44
CA ARG A 33 5.30 11.15 19.27
C ARG A 33 6.75 11.18 18.80
N LEU A 34 6.99 11.27 17.48
CA LEU A 34 8.34 11.46 16.96
C LEU A 34 8.92 12.80 17.42
N ALA A 35 8.12 13.87 17.36
CA ALA A 35 8.50 15.20 17.83
C ALA A 35 8.72 15.23 19.35
N GLU A 36 7.87 14.57 20.13
CA GLU A 36 8.03 14.41 21.58
C GLU A 36 9.34 13.66 21.92
N SER A 37 9.67 12.64 21.13
CA SER A 37 10.90 11.85 21.29
C SER A 37 12.17 12.63 20.93
N ALA A 38 12.05 13.68 20.11
CA ALA A 38 13.15 14.56 19.75
C ALA A 38 13.43 15.65 20.81
N ALA A 39 12.49 15.87 21.74
CA ALA A 39 12.66 16.87 22.80
C ALA A 39 13.75 16.46 23.81
N PRO A 40 14.55 17.41 24.34
CA PRO A 40 15.56 17.10 25.35
C PRO A 40 14.94 16.49 26.60
N ARG A 41 15.41 15.30 26.98
CA ARG A 41 14.98 14.59 28.19
C ARG A 41 16.17 14.30 29.12
N PRO A 42 15.96 14.32 30.45
CA PRO A 42 17.02 14.01 31.43
C PRO A 42 17.51 12.56 31.34
N ASP A 43 16.66 11.63 30.85
CA ASP A 43 16.93 10.20 30.69
C ASP A 43 17.20 9.84 29.22
N ALA A 44 18.28 10.40 28.65
CA ALA A 44 18.59 10.31 27.22
C ALA A 44 18.67 8.87 26.66
N ASP A 45 19.18 7.91 27.45
CA ASP A 45 19.29 6.50 27.01
C ASP A 45 17.92 5.82 26.94
N THR A 46 17.05 6.07 27.92
CA THR A 46 15.66 5.58 27.92
C THR A 46 14.89 6.19 26.75
N ALA A 47 14.97 7.51 26.57
CA ALA A 47 14.32 8.22 25.48
C ALA A 47 14.79 7.71 24.10
N ARG A 48 16.07 7.38 23.96
CA ARG A 48 16.61 6.76 22.75
C ARG A 48 16.03 5.36 22.51
N GLY A 49 15.90 4.54 23.56
CA GLY A 49 15.27 3.23 23.48
C GLY A 49 13.81 3.31 23.01
N GLU A 50 13.02 4.17 23.66
CA GLU A 50 11.62 4.42 23.30
C GLU A 50 11.45 4.88 21.84
N LEU A 51 12.34 5.76 21.36
CA LEU A 51 12.35 6.20 19.97
C LEU A 51 12.66 5.05 18.99
N ILE A 52 13.64 4.21 19.32
CA ILE A 52 13.98 3.04 18.49
C ILE A 52 12.80 2.08 18.42
N ASP A 53 12.12 1.80 19.53
CA ASP A 53 10.93 0.95 19.57
C ASP A 53 9.78 1.54 18.74
N LEU A 54 9.53 2.85 18.89
CA LEU A 54 8.56 3.60 18.08
C LEU A 54 8.86 3.48 16.58
N CYS A 55 10.12 3.66 16.18
CA CYS A 55 10.53 3.62 14.79
C CYS A 55 10.49 2.21 14.21
N THR A 56 10.99 1.22 14.94
CA THR A 56 11.11 -0.17 14.47
C THR A 56 9.79 -0.93 14.52
N GLY A 57 8.91 -0.60 15.45
CA GLY A 57 7.57 -1.15 15.56
C GLY A 57 6.56 -0.37 14.72
N GLU A 58 6.16 0.80 15.21
CA GLU A 58 4.96 1.48 14.71
C GLU A 58 5.19 2.19 13.38
N LEU A 59 6.32 2.89 13.22
CA LEU A 59 6.61 3.60 11.97
C LEU A 59 6.85 2.63 10.80
N ARG A 60 7.53 1.51 11.05
CA ARG A 60 7.64 0.42 10.04
C ARG A 60 6.31 -0.24 9.76
N GLY A 61 5.48 -0.48 10.78
CA GLY A 61 4.13 -0.99 10.62
C GLY A 61 3.28 -0.10 9.70
N TYR A 62 3.34 1.21 9.91
CA TYR A 62 2.70 2.21 9.07
C TYR A 62 3.15 2.10 7.61
N LEU A 63 4.46 2.15 7.34
CA LEU A 63 4.98 2.09 5.98
C LEU A 63 4.60 0.77 5.29
N ALA A 64 4.69 -0.35 6.01
CA ALA A 64 4.30 -1.66 5.48
C ALA A 64 2.81 -1.74 5.15
N ALA A 65 1.94 -1.19 6.02
CA ALA A 65 0.50 -1.12 5.77
C ALA A 65 0.19 -0.24 4.55
N SER A 66 0.79 0.95 4.43
CA SER A 66 0.63 1.84 3.27
C SER A 66 1.02 1.15 1.96
N TYR A 67 2.11 0.38 1.98
CA TYR A 67 2.56 -0.40 0.81
C TYR A 67 1.53 -1.43 0.35
N GLN A 68 0.99 -2.18 1.31
CA GLN A 68 0.06 -3.27 1.04
C GLN A 68 -1.35 -2.77 0.69
N THR A 69 -1.73 -1.55 1.05
CA THR A 69 -3.08 -1.03 0.80
C THR A 69 -3.07 0.12 -0.21
N LEU A 70 -2.76 1.33 0.25
CA LEU A 70 -2.89 2.56 -0.53
C LEU A 70 -2.01 2.52 -1.79
N TYR A 71 -0.76 2.11 -1.64
CA TYR A 71 0.20 2.09 -2.76
C TYR A 71 -0.07 0.93 -3.70
N ALA A 72 -0.53 -0.20 -3.16
CA ALA A 72 -0.94 -1.34 -3.95
C ALA A 72 -2.05 -0.93 -4.93
N ALA A 73 -3.12 -0.31 -4.41
CA ALA A 73 -4.23 0.20 -5.19
C ALA A 73 -3.81 1.29 -6.19
N ALA A 74 -3.02 2.27 -5.74
CA ALA A 74 -2.58 3.37 -6.59
C ALA A 74 -1.54 2.97 -7.65
N SER A 75 -0.77 1.89 -7.46
CA SER A 75 0.30 1.51 -8.40
C SER A 75 -0.21 0.97 -9.75
N GLY A 76 -1.46 0.51 -9.79
CA GLY A 76 -2.09 -0.01 -11.01
C GLY A 76 -2.36 1.07 -12.06
N ALA A 77 -2.75 2.28 -11.64
CA ALA A 77 -3.15 3.36 -12.55
C ALA A 77 -1.96 4.16 -13.08
N ALA A 78 -2.02 4.60 -14.35
CA ALA A 78 -0.91 5.30 -15.00
C ALA A 78 -0.65 6.68 -14.35
N GLU A 79 -1.73 7.33 -13.94
CA GLU A 79 -1.78 8.66 -13.32
C GLU A 79 -1.04 8.70 -11.98
N THR A 80 -1.09 7.61 -11.21
CA THR A 80 -0.52 7.54 -9.85
C THR A 80 0.73 6.66 -9.75
N ARG A 81 1.09 5.87 -10.77
CA ARG A 81 2.20 4.91 -10.69
C ARG A 81 3.56 5.56 -10.39
N LEU A 82 3.88 6.68 -11.05
CA LEU A 82 5.16 7.37 -10.81
C LEU A 82 5.23 7.99 -9.41
N LEU A 83 4.11 8.53 -8.93
CA LEU A 83 3.97 9.02 -7.56
C LEU A 83 4.20 7.90 -6.55
N VAL A 84 3.57 6.74 -6.75
CA VAL A 84 3.76 5.58 -5.88
C VAL A 84 5.21 5.10 -5.89
N ARG A 85 5.87 5.09 -7.05
CA ARG A 85 7.30 4.76 -7.13
C ARG A 85 8.14 5.71 -6.27
N ALA A 86 7.90 7.02 -6.38
CA ALA A 86 8.61 8.01 -5.56
C ALA A 86 8.32 7.84 -4.06
N LEU A 87 7.07 7.62 -3.67
CA LEU A 87 6.70 7.35 -2.27
C LEU A 87 7.39 6.10 -1.71
N ARG A 88 7.51 5.05 -2.52
CA ARG A 88 8.25 3.84 -2.15
C ARG A 88 9.75 4.08 -1.95
N GLU A 89 10.37 4.89 -2.81
CA GLU A 89 11.78 5.28 -2.62
C GLU A 89 11.96 6.08 -1.31
N THR A 90 11.05 7.02 -1.01
CA THR A 90 11.09 7.79 0.24
C THR A 90 10.90 6.89 1.47
N ALA A 91 9.96 5.94 1.42
CA ALA A 91 9.75 4.98 2.51
C ALA A 91 10.97 4.06 2.73
N SER A 92 11.64 3.65 1.66
CA SER A 92 12.90 2.91 1.72
C SER A 92 13.99 3.75 2.41
N ALA A 93 14.10 5.02 2.06
CA ALA A 93 15.04 5.95 2.70
C ALA A 93 14.73 6.14 4.21
N ILE A 94 13.45 6.26 4.59
CA ILE A 94 13.03 6.31 6.00
C ILE A 94 13.45 5.03 6.72
N THR A 95 13.19 3.86 6.12
CA THR A 95 13.55 2.56 6.70
C THR A 95 15.06 2.45 6.95
N ALA A 96 15.88 2.88 5.99
CA ALA A 96 17.34 2.90 6.13
C ALA A 96 17.81 3.85 7.25
N ARG A 97 17.10 4.97 7.48
CA ARG A 97 17.39 5.86 8.62
C ARG A 97 16.99 5.23 9.96
N ILE A 98 15.90 4.47 9.99
CA ILE A 98 15.51 3.69 11.19
C ILE A 98 16.58 2.64 11.51
N ASP A 99 17.10 1.92 10.51
CA ASP A 99 18.21 0.97 10.70
C ASP A 99 19.47 1.66 11.23
N ALA A 100 19.82 2.81 10.65
CA ALA A 100 20.99 3.58 11.11
C ALA A 100 20.82 4.05 12.56
N LEU A 101 19.62 4.49 12.95
CA LEU A 101 19.30 4.89 14.31
C LEU A 101 19.44 3.72 15.30
N ALA A 102 18.89 2.55 14.93
CA ALA A 102 19.00 1.34 15.73
C ALA A 102 20.46 0.85 15.86
N ALA A 103 21.30 1.09 14.85
CA ALA A 103 22.73 0.80 14.87
C ALA A 103 23.57 1.85 15.63
N GLY A 104 22.94 2.86 16.25
CA GLY A 104 23.60 3.88 17.06
C GLY A 104 24.00 5.16 16.31
N ASN A 105 23.74 5.26 15.00
CA ASN A 105 24.05 6.47 14.23
C ASN A 105 23.02 7.57 14.52
N PRO A 106 23.46 8.79 14.88
CA PRO A 106 22.54 9.83 15.31
C PRO A 106 21.91 10.58 14.12
N SER A 107 20.57 10.56 14.03
CA SER A 107 19.72 11.72 13.71
C SER A 107 18.22 11.34 13.74
N PRO A 108 17.58 11.32 14.93
CA PRO A 108 16.12 11.23 15.07
C PRO A 108 15.37 12.23 14.19
N ALA A 109 15.86 13.47 14.15
CA ALA A 109 15.30 14.55 13.35
C ALA A 109 15.26 14.24 11.85
N ALA A 110 16.19 13.42 11.33
CA ALA A 110 16.14 13.01 9.93
C ALA A 110 14.99 12.02 9.64
N VAL A 111 14.68 11.12 10.59
CA VAL A 111 13.53 10.20 10.46
C VAL A 111 12.24 11.02 10.49
N GLU A 112 12.11 11.93 11.46
CA GLU A 112 10.95 12.82 11.59
C GLU A 112 10.74 13.67 10.33
N ALA A 113 11.76 14.38 9.86
CA ALA A 113 11.63 15.26 8.69
C ALA A 113 11.29 14.51 7.40
N LEU A 114 11.91 13.34 7.16
CA LEU A 114 11.59 12.51 5.99
C LEU A 114 10.16 11.95 6.10
N PHE A 115 9.75 11.51 7.28
CA PHE A 115 8.40 10.99 7.49
C PHE A 115 7.33 12.08 7.35
N ALA A 116 7.56 13.29 7.88
CA ALA A 116 6.67 14.42 7.71
C ALA A 116 6.47 14.76 6.21
N ALA A 117 7.57 14.88 5.46
CA ALA A 117 7.49 15.13 4.01
C ALA A 117 6.77 14.01 3.26
N HIS A 118 6.97 12.76 3.67
CA HIS A 118 6.30 11.60 3.09
C HIS A 118 4.78 11.63 3.33
N VAL A 119 4.37 11.89 4.57
CA VAL A 119 2.97 12.05 4.98
C VAL A 119 2.29 13.20 4.24
N ASP A 120 2.99 14.32 4.02
CA ASP A 120 2.44 15.45 3.27
C ASP A 120 2.13 15.07 1.82
N VAL A 121 2.99 14.30 1.17
CA VAL A 121 2.73 13.81 -0.20
C VAL A 121 1.56 12.82 -0.20
N GLU A 122 1.47 11.92 0.78
CA GLU A 122 0.33 11.01 0.90
C GLU A 122 -0.98 11.78 1.05
N ARG A 123 -1.04 12.71 2.00
CA ARG A 123 -2.25 13.48 2.33
C ARG A 123 -2.69 14.40 1.19
N ASN A 124 -1.75 15.14 0.62
CA ASN A 124 -2.07 16.24 -0.29
C ASN A 124 -2.05 15.83 -1.76
N VAL A 125 -1.44 14.69 -2.09
CA VAL A 125 -1.29 14.25 -3.49
C VAL A 125 -1.89 12.86 -3.69
N LEU A 126 -1.47 11.87 -2.92
CA LEU A 126 -1.90 10.49 -3.15
C LEU A 126 -3.39 10.27 -2.83
N LEU A 127 -3.86 10.71 -1.66
CA LEU A 127 -5.24 10.46 -1.23
C LEU A 127 -6.30 11.15 -2.11
N PRO A 128 -6.12 12.40 -2.57
CA PRO A 128 -6.99 13.00 -3.57
C PRO A 128 -6.99 12.20 -4.87
N ALA A 129 -5.81 11.86 -5.40
CA ALA A 129 -5.70 11.10 -6.65
C ALA A 129 -6.36 9.71 -6.54
N LEU A 130 -6.16 8.99 -5.43
CA LEU A 130 -6.83 7.73 -5.14
C LEU A 130 -8.36 7.86 -5.15
N GLY A 131 -8.90 8.97 -4.65
CA GLY A 131 -10.34 9.23 -4.66
C GLY A 131 -10.93 9.43 -6.05
N GLU A 132 -10.11 9.82 -7.03
CA GLU A 132 -10.51 10.02 -8.42
C GLU A 132 -10.32 8.75 -9.28
N LEU A 133 -9.56 7.76 -8.80
CA LEU A 133 -9.30 6.54 -9.56
C LEU A 133 -10.56 5.66 -9.70
N PRO A 134 -10.94 5.29 -10.93
CA PRO A 134 -12.04 4.36 -11.15
C PRO A 134 -11.82 3.03 -10.43
N GLY A 135 -12.77 2.64 -9.59
CA GLY A 135 -12.71 1.37 -8.88
C GLY A 135 -11.80 1.37 -7.65
N ALA A 136 -11.18 2.49 -7.26
CA ALA A 136 -10.62 2.63 -5.92
C ALA A 136 -11.75 2.81 -4.89
N ASP A 137 -11.64 2.09 -3.77
CA ASP A 137 -12.56 2.20 -2.64
C ASP A 137 -11.76 2.62 -1.42
N LEU A 138 -11.63 3.94 -1.23
CA LEU A 138 -10.80 4.49 -0.16
C LEU A 138 -11.25 4.02 1.24
N PRO A 139 -12.55 4.00 1.59
CA PRO A 139 -13.01 3.39 2.84
C PRO A 139 -12.53 1.96 3.05
N ALA A 140 -12.67 1.08 2.05
CA ALA A 140 -12.21 -0.30 2.15
C ALA A 140 -10.68 -0.39 2.30
N LEU A 141 -9.92 0.43 1.56
CA LEU A 141 -8.47 0.47 1.66
C LEU A 141 -7.98 0.95 3.04
N VAL A 142 -8.69 1.88 3.67
CA VAL A 142 -8.37 2.35 5.02
C VAL A 142 -8.74 1.30 6.07
N ALA A 143 -9.84 0.57 5.90
CA ALA A 143 -10.18 -0.55 6.77
C ALA A 143 -9.13 -1.69 6.69
N ASP A 144 -8.66 -2.02 5.49
CA ASP A 144 -7.53 -2.94 5.29
C ASP A 144 -6.26 -2.42 5.99
N PHE A 145 -6.00 -1.11 5.87
CA PHE A 145 -4.82 -0.47 6.47
C PHE A 145 -4.86 -0.53 8.01
N GLU A 146 -6.00 -0.21 8.63
CA GLU A 146 -6.20 -0.31 10.08
C GLU A 146 -6.07 -1.78 10.55
N THR A 147 -6.57 -2.73 9.76
CA THR A 147 -6.42 -4.17 10.05
C THR A 147 -4.93 -4.55 10.10
N LEU A 148 -4.14 -4.12 9.13
CA LEU A 148 -2.70 -4.40 9.09
C LEU A 148 -1.95 -3.71 10.24
N LEU A 149 -2.29 -2.46 10.56
CA LEU A 149 -1.71 -1.76 11.70
C LEU A 149 -2.00 -2.44 13.03
N GLY A 150 -3.18 -3.06 13.17
CA GLY A 150 -3.54 -3.88 14.33
C GLY A 150 -2.86 -5.25 14.38
N GLY A 151 -1.96 -5.58 13.43
CA GLY A 151 -1.30 -6.88 13.33
C GLY A 151 -2.15 -7.96 12.66
N GLY A 152 -3.28 -7.58 12.08
CA GLY A 152 -4.11 -8.46 11.26
C GLY A 152 -3.46 -8.82 9.93
N ARG A 153 -4.08 -9.76 9.21
CA ARG A 153 -3.67 -10.18 7.87
C ARG A 153 -4.82 -9.93 6.91
N LEU A 154 -4.50 -9.45 5.71
CA LEU A 154 -5.50 -9.32 4.65
C LEU A 154 -5.74 -10.67 3.98
N ASP A 155 -6.97 -10.89 3.57
CA ASP A 155 -7.30 -12.01 2.70
C ASP A 155 -6.62 -11.81 1.34
N ALA A 156 -5.90 -12.84 0.91
CA ALA A 156 -5.03 -12.82 -0.24
C ALA A 156 -5.34 -14.05 -1.08
N PRO A 157 -6.39 -14.02 -1.92
CA PRO A 157 -6.84 -15.22 -2.62
C PRO A 157 -5.74 -15.73 -3.56
N ASP A 158 -5.56 -17.05 -3.57
CA ASP A 158 -4.68 -17.74 -4.51
C ASP A 158 -5.28 -17.78 -5.92
N VAL A 159 -6.60 -17.59 -6.03
CA VAL A 159 -7.34 -17.58 -7.29
C VAL A 159 -8.22 -16.32 -7.37
N ILE A 160 -8.03 -15.53 -8.42
CA ILE A 160 -8.91 -14.42 -8.79
C ILE A 160 -9.70 -14.83 -10.03
N ASP A 161 -10.99 -15.09 -9.85
CA ASP A 161 -11.90 -15.33 -10.95
C ASP A 161 -12.58 -14.04 -11.40
N VAL A 162 -12.17 -13.51 -12.55
CA VAL A 162 -12.69 -12.24 -13.06
C VAL A 162 -13.96 -12.36 -13.88
N ARG A 163 -14.50 -13.57 -14.07
CA ARG A 163 -15.72 -13.78 -14.86
C ARG A 163 -16.92 -13.06 -14.25
N GLU A 164 -17.00 -13.07 -12.91
CA GLU A 164 -18.07 -12.43 -12.13
C GLU A 164 -17.73 -10.98 -11.72
N ILE A 165 -16.50 -10.52 -11.96
CA ILE A 165 -16.06 -9.18 -11.57
C ILE A 165 -16.43 -8.18 -12.69
N PRO A 166 -17.10 -7.05 -12.37
CA PRO A 166 -17.37 -6.00 -13.35
C PRO A 166 -16.08 -5.49 -14.02
N HIS A 167 -16.12 -5.23 -15.32
CA HIS A 167 -14.92 -4.93 -16.13
C HIS A 167 -14.02 -3.84 -15.51
N GLY A 168 -14.60 -2.71 -15.09
CA GLY A 168 -13.85 -1.61 -14.47
C GLY A 168 -13.22 -1.90 -13.10
N ARG A 169 -13.58 -3.03 -12.46
CA ARG A 169 -13.04 -3.47 -11.16
C ARG A 169 -11.99 -4.57 -11.28
N ARG A 170 -11.86 -5.21 -12.45
CA ARG A 170 -10.93 -6.33 -12.68
C ARG A 170 -9.48 -5.90 -12.51
N HIS A 171 -9.04 -4.92 -13.31
CA HIS A 171 -7.63 -4.49 -13.32
C HIS A 171 -7.19 -3.93 -11.97
N PRO A 172 -7.95 -3.03 -11.30
CA PRO A 172 -7.60 -2.58 -9.95
C PRO A 172 -7.37 -3.73 -8.98
N GLN A 173 -8.24 -4.75 -8.98
CA GLN A 173 -8.10 -5.90 -8.08
C GLN A 173 -6.88 -6.77 -8.42
N ILE A 174 -6.64 -7.03 -9.71
CA ILE A 174 -5.49 -7.83 -10.17
C ILE A 174 -4.17 -7.14 -9.82
N PHE A 175 -4.02 -5.84 -10.13
CA PHE A 175 -2.79 -5.10 -9.85
C PHE A 175 -2.58 -4.86 -8.35
N THR A 176 -3.65 -4.68 -7.58
CA THR A 176 -3.58 -4.64 -6.12
C THR A 176 -3.09 -5.98 -5.57
N ARG A 177 -3.62 -7.11 -6.06
CA ARG A 177 -3.13 -8.45 -5.64
C ARG A 177 -1.66 -8.64 -6.00
N PHE A 178 -1.29 -8.33 -7.24
CA PHE A 178 0.08 -8.46 -7.73
C PHE A 178 1.07 -7.61 -6.93
N SER A 179 0.71 -6.36 -6.63
CA SER A 179 1.58 -5.45 -5.88
C SER A 179 1.85 -5.91 -4.45
N ARG A 180 0.94 -6.69 -3.85
CA ARG A 180 1.08 -7.32 -2.53
C ARG A 180 1.95 -8.60 -2.52
N LEU A 181 2.28 -9.18 -3.68
CA LEU A 181 3.09 -10.40 -3.74
C LEU A 181 4.53 -10.14 -3.27
N ALA A 182 5.05 -11.04 -2.43
CA ALA A 182 6.48 -11.16 -2.17
C ALA A 182 7.21 -11.80 -3.37
N PRO A 183 8.56 -11.69 -3.47
CA PRO A 183 9.34 -12.45 -4.44
C PRO A 183 9.02 -13.95 -4.37
N GLY A 184 8.86 -14.61 -5.53
CA GLY A 184 8.49 -16.02 -5.63
C GLY A 184 7.00 -16.34 -5.44
N GLU A 185 6.19 -15.39 -4.94
CA GLU A 185 4.75 -15.60 -4.79
C GLU A 185 4.00 -15.37 -6.12
N ALA A 186 2.84 -16.02 -6.24
CA ALA A 186 1.95 -15.89 -7.40
C ALA A 186 0.49 -16.17 -7.03
N PHE A 187 -0.42 -15.77 -7.92
CA PHE A 187 -1.84 -16.16 -7.88
C PHE A 187 -2.30 -16.61 -9.27
N ILE A 188 -3.44 -17.30 -9.33
CA ILE A 188 -4.10 -17.74 -10.56
C ILE A 188 -5.18 -16.73 -10.95
N LEU A 189 -5.14 -16.26 -12.18
CA LEU A 189 -6.21 -15.51 -12.82
C LEU A 189 -7.08 -16.45 -13.65
N VAL A 190 -8.39 -16.48 -13.40
CA VAL A 190 -9.37 -17.21 -14.22
C VAL A 190 -10.17 -16.22 -15.06
N ASN A 191 -10.20 -16.42 -16.38
CA ASN A 191 -10.90 -15.55 -17.33
C ASN A 191 -11.66 -16.35 -18.40
N ASN A 192 -12.66 -15.74 -19.03
CA ASN A 192 -13.45 -16.36 -20.10
C ASN A 192 -12.79 -16.27 -21.49
N HIS A 193 -11.65 -15.60 -21.61
CA HIS A 193 -10.86 -15.48 -22.83
C HIS A 193 -9.38 -15.29 -22.49
N ASP A 194 -8.50 -15.43 -23.49
CA ASP A 194 -7.07 -15.21 -23.32
C ASP A 194 -6.79 -13.75 -22.86
N PRO A 195 -6.20 -13.54 -21.67
CA PRO A 195 -5.97 -12.20 -21.11
C PRO A 195 -4.76 -11.48 -21.74
N LYS A 196 -4.60 -11.54 -23.06
CA LYS A 196 -3.53 -10.84 -23.81
C LYS A 196 -3.46 -9.33 -23.53
N PRO A 197 -4.59 -8.58 -23.48
CA PRO A 197 -4.54 -7.15 -23.18
C PRO A 197 -3.93 -6.87 -21.80
N LEU A 198 -4.34 -7.66 -20.80
CA LEU A 198 -3.80 -7.56 -19.44
C LEU A 198 -2.29 -7.90 -19.41
N ARG A 199 -1.85 -8.94 -20.13
CA ARG A 199 -0.42 -9.27 -20.25
C ARG A 199 0.40 -8.11 -20.81
N ARG A 200 -0.11 -7.43 -21.85
CA ARG A 200 0.55 -6.26 -22.44
C ARG A 200 0.64 -5.11 -21.45
N GLU A 201 -0.41 -4.91 -20.65
CA GLU A 201 -0.40 -3.93 -19.56
C GLU A 201 0.64 -4.29 -18.50
N PHE A 202 0.73 -5.54 -18.05
CA PHE A 202 1.82 -5.98 -17.17
C PHE A 202 3.20 -5.69 -17.75
N GLN A 203 3.43 -6.01 -19.03
CA GLN A 203 4.72 -5.75 -19.68
C GLN A 203 5.06 -4.25 -19.73
N ALA A 204 4.08 -3.39 -19.99
CA ALA A 204 4.29 -1.94 -20.04
C ALA A 204 4.52 -1.32 -18.66
N THR A 205 3.94 -1.91 -17.61
CA THR A 205 3.85 -1.31 -16.28
C THR A 205 4.84 -1.90 -15.28
N HIS A 206 5.25 -3.15 -15.49
CA HIS A 206 6.15 -3.92 -14.65
C HIS A 206 7.18 -4.68 -15.50
N PRO A 207 7.96 -4.00 -16.38
CA PRO A 207 8.95 -4.67 -17.21
C PRO A 207 9.91 -5.48 -16.33
N ASP A 208 10.13 -6.73 -16.70
CA ASP A 208 11.03 -7.70 -16.04
C ASP A 208 10.72 -8.01 -14.56
N ALA A 209 9.56 -7.59 -14.06
CA ALA A 209 9.18 -7.72 -12.65
C ALA A 209 8.02 -8.69 -12.39
N PHE A 210 7.55 -9.42 -13.41
CA PHE A 210 6.46 -10.39 -13.32
C PHE A 210 6.76 -11.68 -14.10
N THR A 211 6.15 -12.78 -13.67
CA THR A 211 6.05 -14.04 -14.41
C THR A 211 4.64 -14.22 -14.93
N TRP A 212 4.51 -14.98 -16.03
CA TRP A 212 3.23 -15.21 -16.71
C TRP A 212 3.21 -16.60 -17.33
N ASP A 213 2.57 -17.53 -16.63
CA ASP A 213 2.53 -18.94 -17.03
C ASP A 213 1.09 -19.36 -17.32
N TYR A 214 0.82 -19.86 -18.52
CA TYR A 214 -0.50 -20.43 -18.82
C TYR A 214 -0.63 -21.77 -18.10
N VAL A 215 -1.63 -21.87 -17.22
CA VAL A 215 -2.05 -23.12 -16.58
C VAL A 215 -3.07 -23.83 -17.46
N GLU A 216 -3.97 -23.08 -18.08
CA GLU A 216 -4.97 -23.58 -19.01
C GLU A 216 -5.22 -22.59 -20.15
N SER A 217 -5.28 -23.11 -21.38
CA SER A 217 -5.36 -22.31 -22.61
C SER A 217 -6.63 -22.60 -23.43
N GLY A 218 -7.80 -22.47 -22.81
CA GLY A 218 -9.09 -22.48 -23.49
C GLY A 218 -9.46 -23.80 -24.20
N PRO A 219 -10.62 -23.83 -24.90
CA PRO A 219 -11.56 -22.72 -25.12
C PRO A 219 -12.58 -22.51 -24.00
N GLU A 220 -12.75 -23.45 -23.07
CA GLU A 220 -13.78 -23.38 -22.02
C GLU A 220 -13.44 -22.38 -20.91
N GLN A 221 -12.17 -22.32 -20.51
CA GLN A 221 -11.65 -21.35 -19.55
C GLN A 221 -10.16 -21.07 -19.79
N TRP A 222 -9.71 -19.91 -19.33
CA TRP A 222 -8.31 -19.52 -19.37
C TRP A 222 -7.81 -19.32 -17.96
N GLN A 223 -6.73 -20.02 -17.60
CA GLN A 223 -6.05 -19.88 -16.33
C GLN A 223 -4.61 -19.46 -16.54
N VAL A 224 -4.20 -18.38 -15.87
CA VAL A 224 -2.84 -17.86 -15.93
C VAL A 224 -2.30 -17.70 -14.52
N ARG A 225 -1.13 -18.25 -14.23
CA ARG A 225 -0.36 -17.95 -13.03
C ARG A 225 0.42 -16.65 -13.25
N ILE A 226 0.14 -15.66 -12.42
CA ILE A 226 0.81 -14.35 -12.43
C ILE A 226 1.59 -14.24 -11.12
N GLY A 227 2.90 -14.06 -11.21
CA GLY A 227 3.78 -14.04 -10.04
C GLY A 227 4.89 -13.02 -10.11
N ARG A 228 5.63 -12.89 -9.01
CA ARG A 228 6.92 -12.19 -9.00
C ARG A 228 8.04 -13.19 -9.22
N PRO A 229 9.07 -12.85 -10.01
CA PRO A 229 10.28 -13.65 -10.08
C PRO A 229 10.85 -13.87 -8.67
N ASP A 230 11.49 -15.02 -8.45
CA ASP A 230 12.38 -15.17 -7.32
C ASP A 230 13.45 -14.09 -7.39
N ARG A 231 13.84 -13.56 -6.23
CA ARG A 231 15.00 -12.68 -6.18
C ARG A 231 16.18 -13.56 -6.62
N ALA A 232 16.78 -13.28 -7.78
CA ALA A 232 17.99 -13.98 -8.17
C ALA A 232 19.00 -13.82 -7.03
N ASP A 233 19.41 -14.93 -6.42
CA ASP A 233 20.48 -14.92 -5.42
C ASP A 233 21.71 -14.26 -6.08
N GLY A 234 22.05 -13.07 -5.58
CA GLY A 234 23.18 -12.26 -6.02
C GLY A 234 23.93 -11.76 -4.82
#